data_AF-A0A8C2JJ44-F1
#
_entry.id   AF-A0A8C2JJ44-F1
#
_cell.length_a   1.000
_cell.length_b   1.000
_cell.length_c   1.000
_cell.angle_alpha   90.00
_cell.angle_beta   90.00
_cell.angle_gamma   90.00
#
_symmetry.space_group_name_H-M   'P 1'
#
loop_
_entity.id
_entity.type
_entity.pdbx_description
1 polymer ?
#
loop_
_entity_poly.entity_id
_entity_poly.type
_entity_poly.pdbx_seq_one_letter_code
_entity_poly.pdbx_strand_id
1 'polypeptide(L)'
;MYSKIIRVTMSKHQTVQLPRDGLDDQGLTKDFTNSPLHRFKKPGSKNFQNIFPPSATLHLSNIPQDITEEDLRVLFSNSGGTVKGFKFFQDHKMALIQMTTIEEAIQCLI
;
A
#
# COMPACT_ATOMS: atom_id res chain seq x y z
N MET A 1 -5.12 7.18 -15.58
CA MET A 1 -4.19 6.04 -15.44
C MET A 1 -4.76 4.92 -14.55
N TYR A 2 -5.88 5.16 -13.82
CA TYR A 2 -6.57 4.20 -12.94
C TYR A 2 -8.03 3.91 -13.38
N SER A 3 -8.22 3.47 -14.62
CA SER A 3 -9.54 3.02 -15.13
C SER A 3 -9.41 1.88 -16.13
N LYS A 4 -8.23 1.27 -16.18
CA LYS A 4 -7.91 0.15 -17.06
C LYS A 4 -7.77 -1.10 -16.21
N ILE A 5 -8.31 -2.20 -16.70
CA ILE A 5 -8.16 -3.51 -16.05
C ILE A 5 -6.69 -3.92 -16.15
N ILE A 6 -6.05 -4.14 -15.00
CA ILE A 6 -4.70 -4.67 -14.94
C ILE A 6 -4.76 -6.17 -15.20
N ARG A 7 -4.01 -6.64 -16.20
CA ARG A 7 -3.87 -8.06 -16.50
C ARG A 7 -2.56 -8.57 -15.91
N VAL A 8 -2.65 -9.54 -15.01
CA VAL A 8 -1.49 -10.16 -14.35
C VAL A 8 -1.33 -11.60 -14.84
N THR A 9 -0.13 -11.96 -15.28
CA THR A 9 0.24 -13.31 -15.71
C THR A 9 1.68 -13.61 -15.32
N MET A 10 2.03 -14.89 -15.15
CA MET A 10 3.42 -15.29 -14.90
C MET A 10 4.33 -14.87 -16.06
N SER A 11 5.47 -14.25 -15.76
CA SER A 11 6.46 -13.85 -16.76
C SER A 11 7.14 -15.07 -17.37
N LYS A 12 7.55 -14.95 -18.63
CA LYS A 12 8.43 -15.93 -19.30
C LYS A 12 9.92 -15.68 -19.01
N HIS A 13 10.26 -14.52 -18.46
CA HIS A 13 11.62 -14.16 -18.08
C HIS A 13 11.85 -14.48 -16.60
N GLN A 14 13.01 -15.07 -16.29
CA GLN A 14 13.35 -15.49 -14.92
C GLN A 14 13.70 -14.31 -14.01
N THR A 15 14.33 -13.27 -14.56
CA THR A 15 14.77 -12.08 -13.82
C THR A 15 14.54 -10.80 -14.62
N VAL A 16 14.44 -9.67 -13.91
CA VAL A 16 14.49 -8.33 -14.49
C VAL A 16 15.95 -7.88 -14.52
N GLN A 17 16.46 -7.48 -15.67
CA GLN A 17 17.84 -6.98 -15.81
C GLN A 17 17.90 -5.50 -15.47
N LEU A 18 18.86 -5.11 -14.64
CA LEU A 18 19.11 -3.70 -14.34
C LEU A 18 19.90 -3.05 -15.48
N PRO A 19 19.64 -1.76 -15.78
CA PRO A 19 20.46 -0.98 -16.69
C PRO A 19 21.93 -0.98 -16.25
N ARG A 20 22.84 -0.86 -17.21
CA ARG A 20 24.26 -0.65 -16.89
C ARG A 20 24.46 0.76 -16.37
N ASP A 21 25.41 0.91 -15.44
CA ASP A 21 25.81 2.22 -14.93
C ASP A 21 26.15 3.19 -16.08
N GLY A 22 25.59 4.39 -16.03
CA GLY A 22 25.83 5.45 -17.02
C GLY A 22 24.91 5.45 -18.25
N LEU A 23 23.94 4.52 -18.35
CA LEU A 23 22.84 4.61 -19.31
C LEU A 23 21.60 5.22 -18.64
N ASP A 24 21.00 6.21 -19.27
CA ASP A 24 19.70 6.76 -18.84
C ASP A 24 18.60 5.75 -19.14
N ASP A 25 17.97 5.21 -18.09
CA ASP A 25 16.87 4.26 -18.19
C ASP A 25 15.50 4.94 -18.17
N GLN A 26 15.47 6.27 -18.17
CA GLN A 26 14.27 7.10 -18.06
C GLN A 26 13.44 6.79 -16.80
N GLY A 27 14.04 6.16 -15.77
CA GLY A 27 13.35 5.70 -14.58
C GLY A 27 12.41 4.52 -14.80
N LEU A 28 12.55 3.79 -15.92
CA LEU A 28 11.68 2.65 -16.25
C LEU A 28 12.04 1.38 -15.46
N THR A 29 13.26 1.28 -14.93
CA THR A 29 13.68 0.13 -14.11
C THR A 29 14.18 0.59 -12.75
N LYS A 30 13.66 -0.01 -11.68
CA LYS A 30 14.05 0.39 -10.32
C LYS A 30 14.32 -0.83 -9.44
N ASP A 31 15.48 -0.85 -8.81
CA ASP A 31 15.85 -1.89 -7.84
C ASP A 31 15.32 -1.54 -6.44
N PHE A 32 14.47 -2.42 -5.90
CA PHE A 32 13.95 -2.33 -4.53
C PHE A 32 14.47 -3.46 -3.63
N THR A 33 15.40 -4.30 -4.07
CA THR A 33 15.88 -5.50 -3.35
C THR A 33 16.20 -5.24 -1.87
N ASN A 34 16.82 -4.09 -1.58
CA ASN A 34 17.24 -3.69 -0.23
C ASN A 34 16.30 -2.71 0.46
N SER A 35 15.08 -2.50 -0.04
CA SER A 35 14.12 -1.57 0.54
C SER A 35 13.86 -1.89 2.03
N PRO A 36 13.98 -0.90 2.93
CA PRO A 36 13.65 -1.09 4.35
C PRO A 36 12.14 -1.26 4.57
N LEU A 37 11.32 -0.96 3.56
CA LEU A 37 9.86 -1.03 3.63
C LEU A 37 9.30 -2.42 3.24
N HIS A 38 10.15 -3.39 2.88
CA HIS A 38 9.70 -4.75 2.57
C HIS A 38 9.09 -5.44 3.79
N ARG A 39 7.77 -5.72 3.73
CA ARG A 39 7.02 -6.36 4.82
C ARG A 39 7.28 -7.86 4.95
N PHE A 40 7.90 -8.49 3.96
CA PHE A 40 8.08 -9.96 3.89
C PHE A 40 9.56 -10.40 3.92
N LYS A 41 10.50 -9.52 4.33
CA LYS A 41 11.94 -9.83 4.35
C LYS A 41 12.34 -10.83 5.46
N LYS A 42 11.61 -10.83 6.58
CA LYS A 42 11.92 -11.68 7.74
C LYS A 42 11.08 -12.97 7.71
N PRO A 43 11.71 -14.16 7.61
CA PRO A 43 10.99 -15.43 7.74
C PRO A 43 10.20 -15.50 9.06
N GLY A 44 9.01 -16.08 9.03
CA GLY A 44 8.16 -16.20 10.22
C GLY A 44 7.55 -14.89 10.73
N SER A 45 7.68 -13.78 9.99
CA SER A 45 7.01 -12.52 10.33
C SER A 45 5.49 -12.70 10.36
N LYS A 46 4.83 -12.10 11.36
CA LYS A 46 3.36 -12.04 11.45
C LYS A 46 2.72 -11.41 10.21
N ASN A 47 3.48 -10.63 9.42
CA ASN A 47 2.98 -10.03 8.18
C ASN A 47 2.49 -11.09 7.17
N PHE A 48 3.06 -12.30 7.16
CA PHE A 48 2.57 -13.39 6.29
C PHE A 48 1.17 -13.87 6.67
N GLN A 49 0.76 -13.71 7.93
CA GLN A 49 -0.60 -14.03 8.39
C GLN A 49 -1.59 -12.89 8.11
N ASN A 50 -1.10 -11.72 7.69
CA ASN A 50 -1.89 -10.51 7.44
C ASN A 50 -2.04 -10.22 5.94
N ILE A 51 -2.00 -11.26 5.09
CA ILE A 51 -2.28 -11.15 3.66
C ILE A 51 -3.77 -11.44 3.46
N PHE A 52 -4.54 -10.41 3.16
CA PHE A 52 -5.99 -10.48 2.99
C PHE A 52 -6.40 -10.15 1.55
N PRO A 53 -7.54 -10.66 1.07
CA PRO A 53 -8.12 -10.19 -0.19
C PRO A 53 -8.41 -8.67 -0.10
N PRO A 54 -8.43 -7.95 -1.23
CA PRO A 54 -8.84 -6.55 -1.24
C PRO A 54 -10.19 -6.33 -0.58
N SER A 55 -10.31 -5.27 0.21
CA SER A 55 -11.49 -4.92 0.98
C SER A 55 -11.67 -3.41 0.99
N ALA A 56 -12.91 -2.94 1.11
CA ALA A 56 -13.20 -1.52 1.31
C ALA A 56 -12.70 -1.01 2.68
N THR A 57 -12.41 -1.91 3.63
CA THR A 57 -11.84 -1.58 4.93
C THR A 57 -10.34 -1.82 4.94
N LEU A 58 -9.58 -0.79 5.28
CA LEU A 58 -8.13 -0.80 5.42
C LEU A 58 -7.74 -0.79 6.89
N HIS A 59 -6.71 -1.58 7.21
CA HIS A 59 -6.05 -1.55 8.51
C HIS A 59 -4.82 -0.65 8.45
N LEU A 60 -4.83 0.41 9.25
CA LEU A 60 -3.73 1.35 9.39
C LEU A 60 -2.87 0.99 10.59
N SER A 61 -1.56 1.13 10.46
CA SER A 61 -0.59 0.85 11.52
C SER A 61 0.57 1.83 11.44
N ASN A 62 1.30 2.01 12.54
CA ASN A 62 2.41 2.96 12.65
C ASN A 62 1.93 4.42 12.52
N ILE A 63 0.78 4.71 13.11
CA ILE A 63 0.23 6.07 13.19
C ILE A 63 0.99 6.85 14.27
N PRO A 64 1.59 8.02 13.96
CA PRO A 64 2.18 8.91 14.95
C PRO A 64 1.16 9.45 15.95
N GLN A 65 1.58 9.79 17.18
CA GLN A 65 0.67 10.18 18.26
C GLN A 65 -0.03 11.53 18.04
N ASP A 66 0.57 12.40 17.23
CA ASP A 66 0.07 13.73 16.88
C ASP A 66 -0.96 13.72 15.74
N ILE A 67 -1.15 12.56 15.08
CA ILE A 67 -2.11 12.42 13.99
C ILE A 67 -3.51 12.12 14.52
N THR A 68 -4.48 12.93 14.09
CA THR A 68 -5.88 12.79 14.48
C THR A 68 -6.69 11.98 13.48
N GLU A 69 -7.92 11.63 13.85
CA GLU A 69 -8.89 11.02 12.94
C GLU A 69 -9.18 11.93 11.74
N GLU A 70 -9.25 13.25 11.96
CA GLU A 70 -9.54 14.21 10.90
C GLU A 70 -8.39 14.28 9.89
N ASP A 71 -7.14 14.27 10.35
CA ASP A 71 -5.96 14.25 9.46
C ASP A 71 -5.97 13.01 8.55
N LEU A 72 -6.31 11.84 9.11
CA LEU A 72 -6.42 10.61 8.35
C LEU A 72 -7.62 10.64 7.39
N ARG A 73 -8.77 11.18 7.80
CA ARG A 73 -9.91 11.34 6.90
C ARG A 73 -9.57 12.22 5.71
N VAL A 74 -8.91 13.35 5.94
CA VAL A 74 -8.47 14.28 4.90
C VAL A 74 -7.45 13.61 3.99
N LEU A 75 -6.47 12.88 4.53
CA LEU A 75 -5.48 12.15 3.75
C LEU A 75 -6.12 11.14 2.78
N PHE A 76 -7.03 10.31 3.28
CA PHE A 76 -7.70 9.29 2.45
C PHE A 76 -8.67 9.93 1.44
N SER A 77 -9.33 11.03 1.82
CA SER A 77 -10.18 11.80 0.90
C SER A 77 -9.39 12.42 -0.25
N ASN A 78 -8.24 13.02 0.05
CA ASN A 78 -7.34 13.61 -0.95
C ASN A 78 -6.69 12.56 -1.86
N SER A 79 -6.59 11.31 -1.41
CA SER A 79 -6.09 10.18 -2.20
C SER A 79 -7.14 9.62 -3.18
N GLY A 80 -8.37 10.15 -3.12
CA GLY A 80 -9.49 9.79 -3.99
C GLY A 80 -10.46 8.77 -3.38
N GLY A 81 -10.38 8.51 -2.07
CA GLY A 81 -11.34 7.65 -1.37
C GLY A 81 -12.48 8.44 -0.73
N THR A 82 -13.64 7.84 -0.56
CA THR A 82 -14.74 8.43 0.20
C THR A 82 -14.89 7.70 1.54
N VAL A 83 -14.48 8.33 2.65
CA VAL A 83 -14.46 7.70 3.97
C VAL A 83 -15.89 7.49 4.52
N LYS A 84 -16.31 6.24 4.67
CA LYS A 84 -17.59 5.85 5.31
C LYS A 84 -17.50 5.60 6.80
N GLY A 85 -16.33 5.17 7.28
CA GLY A 85 -16.16 4.77 8.67
C GLY A 85 -14.71 4.88 9.10
N PHE A 86 -14.51 5.17 10.37
CA PHE A 86 -13.19 5.22 10.97
C PHE A 86 -13.28 4.75 12.43
N LYS A 87 -12.25 4.07 12.90
CA LYS A 87 -12.12 3.66 14.30
C LYS A 87 -10.65 3.52 14.70
N PHE A 88 -10.21 4.29 15.68
CA PHE A 88 -8.93 4.03 16.35
C PHE A 88 -8.98 2.76 17.22
N PHE A 89 -7.84 2.08 17.33
CA PHE A 89 -7.60 1.12 18.39
C PHE A 89 -7.15 1.84 19.68
N GLN A 90 -7.15 1.14 20.82
CA GLN A 90 -6.96 1.74 22.15
C GLN A 90 -5.71 2.61 22.30
N ASP A 91 -4.58 2.26 21.67
CA ASP A 91 -3.31 3.00 21.78
C ASP A 91 -3.09 4.03 20.66
N HIS A 92 -4.07 4.19 19.77
CA HIS A 92 -4.07 5.09 18.60
C HIS A 92 -2.90 4.88 17.61
N LYS A 93 -2.09 3.81 17.78
CA LYS A 93 -1.02 3.45 16.82
C LYS A 93 -1.55 2.74 15.59
N MET A 94 -2.80 2.31 15.66
CA MET A 94 -3.52 1.59 14.61
C MET A 94 -4.94 2.13 14.50
N ALA A 95 -5.53 1.96 13.31
CA ALA A 95 -6.93 2.28 13.07
C ALA A 95 -7.53 1.37 12.00
N LEU A 96 -8.85 1.30 11.95
CA LEU A 96 -9.60 0.85 10.79
C LEU A 96 -10.18 2.06 10.08
N ILE A 97 -10.04 2.11 8.77
CA ILE A 97 -10.70 3.11 7.93
C ILE A 97 -11.44 2.40 6.79
N GLN A 98 -12.67 2.81 6.52
CA GLN A 98 -13.53 2.19 5.52
C GLN A 98 -13.85 3.19 4.42
N MET A 99 -13.52 2.83 3.18
CA MET A 99 -13.89 3.56 1.97
C MET A 99 -15.29 3.17 1.48
N THR A 100 -15.79 3.85 0.45
CA THR A 100 -17.10 3.54 -0.13
C THR A 100 -17.06 2.29 -0.99
N THR A 101 -15.96 2.06 -1.71
CA THR A 101 -15.76 0.90 -2.59
C THR A 101 -14.41 0.22 -2.35
N ILE A 102 -14.24 -0.97 -2.91
CA ILE A 102 -12.95 -1.70 -2.86
C ILE A 102 -11.93 -0.99 -3.76
N GLU A 103 -12.36 -0.45 -4.89
CA GLU A 103 -11.50 0.26 -5.85
C GLU A 103 -10.87 1.50 -5.22
N GLU A 104 -11.66 2.28 -4.48
CA GLU A 104 -11.16 3.43 -3.70
C GLU A 104 -10.14 2.97 -2.64
N ALA A 105 -10.42 1.89 -1.93
CA ALA A 105 -9.51 1.36 -0.91
C ALA A 105 -8.19 0.85 -1.52
N ILE A 106 -8.23 0.21 -2.70
CA ILE A 106 -7.02 -0.18 -3.44
C ILE A 106 -6.22 1.05 -3.87
N GLN A 107 -6.90 2.09 -4.36
CA GLN A 107 -6.25 3.33 -4.78
C GLN A 107 -5.59 4.07 -3.61
N CYS A 108 -6.19 4.03 -2.43
CA CYS A 108 -5.65 4.68 -1.23
C CYS A 108 -4.60 3.83 -0.49
N LEU A 109 -4.40 2.56 -0.84
CA LEU A 109 -3.45 1.69 -0.18
C LEU A 109 -2.01 2.07 -0.58
N ILE A 110 -1.15 2.28 0.43
CA ILE A 110 0.26 2.65 0.30
C ILE A 110 1.15 1.53 0.84
#